data_AF-A0A7S0MCC6-F1
#
_entry.id   AF-A0A7S0MCC6-F1
#
_cell.length_a   1.000
_cell.length_b   1.000
_cell.length_c   1.000
_cell.angle_alpha   90.00
_cell.angle_beta   90.00
_cell.angle_gamma   90.00
#
_symmetry.space_group_name_H-M   'P 1'
#
loop_
_entity.id
_entity.type
_entity.pdbx_description
1 polymer ?
#
loop_
_entity_poly.entity_id
_entity_poly.type
_entity_poly.pdbx_seq_one_letter_code
_entity_poly.pdbx_strand_id
1 'polypeptide(L)'
;VMLSGAEKDEARDNRLGRQRLPEEKKIHDTVLKEAAAICKQEIDDFGVCERANGLLVILKCRSQNTAMLSCFAKHTTEDHYQAVRERRAAERLEKEQRDKAAA
;
A
#
# COMPACT_ATOMS: atom_id res chain seq x y z
N VAL A 1 -15.45 -32.13 -18.94
CA VAL A 1 -16.03 -31.86 -17.61
C VAL A 1 -16.33 -30.37 -17.53
N MET A 2 -17.60 -29.96 -17.54
CA MET A 2 -17.97 -28.54 -17.43
C MET A 2 -18.12 -28.20 -15.95
N LEU A 3 -17.21 -27.38 -15.43
CA LEU A 3 -17.28 -26.85 -14.06
C LEU A 3 -18.55 -26.00 -13.91
N SER A 4 -19.27 -26.22 -12.81
CA SER A 4 -20.43 -25.43 -12.42
C SER A 4 -20.04 -23.97 -12.11
N GLY A 5 -21.04 -23.07 -12.04
CA GLY A 5 -20.82 -21.65 -11.75
C GLY A 5 -20.09 -21.42 -10.42
N ALA A 6 -20.46 -22.18 -9.39
CA ALA A 6 -19.83 -22.11 -8.07
C ALA A 6 -18.35 -22.54 -8.10
N GLU A 7 -18.02 -23.61 -8.82
CA GLU A 7 -16.62 -24.07 -8.97
C GLU A 7 -15.77 -23.08 -9.76
N LYS A 8 -16.38 -22.32 -10.68
CA LYS A 8 -15.69 -21.23 -11.42
C LYS A 8 -15.47 -19.99 -10.54
N ASP A 9 -16.38 -19.69 -9.64
CA ASP A 9 -16.24 -18.57 -8.69
C ASP A 9 -15.23 -18.89 -7.59
N GLU A 10 -15.21 -20.12 -7.06
CA GLU A 10 -14.14 -20.59 -6.17
C GLU A 10 -12.79 -20.55 -6.88
N ALA A 11 -12.70 -21.03 -8.13
CA ALA A 11 -11.45 -20.95 -8.89
C ALA A 11 -11.02 -19.52 -9.22
N ARG A 12 -11.95 -18.56 -9.29
CA ARG A 12 -11.65 -17.12 -9.43
C ARG A 12 -11.20 -16.49 -8.11
N ASP A 13 -11.85 -16.85 -7.01
CA ASP A 13 -11.49 -16.37 -5.67
C ASP A 13 -10.12 -16.92 -5.24
N ASN A 14 -9.84 -18.18 -5.59
CA ASN A 14 -8.54 -18.82 -5.36
C ASN A 14 -7.43 -18.28 -6.28
N ARG A 15 -7.76 -17.70 -7.45
CA ARG A 15 -6.81 -16.95 -8.30
C ARG A 15 -6.49 -15.56 -7.74
N LEU A 16 -7.41 -14.96 -7.00
CA LEU A 16 -7.18 -13.74 -6.22
C LEU A 16 -6.54 -14.05 -4.84
N GLY A 17 -6.29 -15.34 -4.57
CA GLY A 17 -5.78 -15.94 -3.35
C GLY A 17 -4.34 -15.60 -2.95
N ARG A 18 -3.90 -14.38 -3.19
CA ARG A 18 -2.86 -13.76 -2.35
C ARG A 18 -3.52 -12.66 -1.52
N GLN A 19 -4.53 -13.04 -0.72
CA GLN A 19 -5.02 -12.16 0.34
C GLN A 19 -3.83 -11.92 1.28
N ARG A 20 -3.21 -10.74 1.21
CA ARG A 20 -2.31 -10.30 2.27
C ARG A 20 -3.12 -10.39 3.57
N LEU A 21 -2.58 -11.09 4.57
CA LEU A 21 -3.20 -11.16 5.89
C LEU A 21 -3.59 -9.75 6.33
N PRO A 22 -4.69 -9.55 7.08
CA PRO A 22 -5.16 -8.22 7.46
C PRO A 22 -4.07 -7.33 8.07
N GLU A 23 -3.14 -7.91 8.83
CA GLU A 23 -1.98 -7.18 9.40
C GLU A 23 -0.92 -6.82 8.34
N GLU A 24 -0.60 -7.70 7.40
CA GLU A 24 0.33 -7.40 6.30
C GLU A 24 -0.20 -6.31 5.38
N LYS A 25 -1.52 -6.29 5.13
CA LYS A 25 -2.17 -5.19 4.41
C LYS A 25 -2.02 -3.87 5.18
N LYS A 26 -2.28 -3.87 6.49
CA LYS A 26 -2.12 -2.67 7.33
C LYS A 26 -0.66 -2.18 7.35
N ILE A 27 0.32 -3.07 7.43
CA ILE A 27 1.74 -2.72 7.35
C ILE A 27 2.03 -2.04 6.01
N HIS A 28 1.60 -2.63 4.90
CA HIS A 28 1.76 -2.07 3.57
C HIS A 28 1.12 -0.68 3.44
N ASP A 29 -0.12 -0.52 3.92
CA ASP A 29 -0.82 0.76 3.86
C ASP A 29 -0.13 1.83 4.72
N THR A 30 0.43 1.43 5.88
CA THR A 30 1.23 2.32 6.73
C THR A 30 2.53 2.76 6.02
N VAL A 31 3.28 1.83 5.44
CA VAL A 31 4.51 2.13 4.69
C VAL A 31 4.23 3.08 3.53
N LEU A 32 3.18 2.81 2.75
CA LEU A 32 2.78 3.68 1.64
C LEU A 32 2.35 5.07 2.10
N LYS A 33 1.64 5.16 3.23
CA LYS A 33 1.22 6.44 3.80
C LYS A 33 2.43 7.26 4.26
N GLU A 34 3.40 6.63 4.91
CA GLU A 34 4.64 7.28 5.34
C GLU A 34 5.49 7.72 4.14
N ALA A 35 5.63 6.86 3.13
CA ALA A 35 6.30 7.21 1.88
C ALA A 35 5.60 8.36 1.15
N ALA A 36 4.26 8.38 1.12
CA ALA A 36 3.50 9.45 0.49
C ALA A 36 3.67 10.81 1.20
N ALA A 37 3.82 10.81 2.53
CA ALA A 37 4.11 12.02 3.28
C ALA A 37 5.49 12.61 2.94
N ILE A 38 6.48 11.74 2.68
CA ILE A 38 7.83 12.15 2.28
C ILE A 38 7.83 12.63 0.82
N CYS A 39 7.23 11.86 -0.08
CA CYS A 39 7.15 12.14 -1.52
C CYS A 39 6.07 13.14 -1.91
N LYS A 40 5.65 14.00 -0.98
CA LYS A 40 4.52 14.91 -1.17
C LYS A 40 4.73 15.84 -2.36
N GLN A 41 5.95 16.32 -2.55
CA GLN A 41 6.28 17.23 -3.64
C GLN A 41 6.10 16.55 -5.02
N GLU A 42 6.63 15.35 -5.20
CA GLU A 42 6.52 14.62 -6.46
C GLU A 42 5.07 14.22 -6.76
N ILE A 43 4.29 13.90 -5.72
CA ILE A 43 2.84 13.65 -5.84
C ILE A 43 2.11 14.91 -6.28
N ASP A 44 2.42 16.06 -5.67
CA ASP A 44 1.80 17.34 -6.01
C ASP A 44 2.15 17.76 -7.46
N ASP A 45 3.42 17.60 -7.88
CA ASP A 45 3.90 17.88 -9.24
C ASP A 45 3.23 16.97 -10.28
N PHE A 46 3.11 15.67 -9.98
CA PHE A 46 2.36 14.74 -10.81
C PHE A 46 0.88 15.15 -10.90
N GLY A 47 0.27 15.51 -9.77
CA GLY A 47 -1.13 15.96 -9.71
C GLY A 47 -1.38 17.25 -10.49
N VAL A 48 -0.43 18.19 -10.51
CA VAL A 48 -0.50 19.39 -11.37
C VAL A 48 -0.51 18.99 -12.84
N CYS A 49 0.37 18.09 -13.26
CA CYS A 49 0.42 17.62 -14.64
C CYS A 49 -0.85 16.83 -15.02
N GLU A 50 -1.32 15.94 -14.15
CA GLU A 50 -2.53 15.14 -14.34
C GLU A 50 -3.74 16.04 -14.57
N ARG A 51 -3.96 17.04 -13.70
CA ARG A 51 -5.08 17.99 -13.82
C ARG A 51 -5.02 18.80 -15.13
N ALA A 52 -3.84 19.12 -15.64
CA ALA A 52 -3.68 19.86 -16.88
C ALA A 52 -3.89 19.02 -18.15
N ASN A 53 -3.62 17.70 -18.10
CA ASN A 53 -3.59 16.85 -19.30
C ASN A 53 -4.71 15.80 -19.35
N GLY A 54 -5.40 15.53 -18.24
CA GLY A 54 -6.50 14.57 -18.17
C GLY A 54 -6.12 13.22 -18.77
N LEU A 55 -6.85 12.80 -19.81
CA LEU A 55 -6.64 11.52 -20.50
C LEU A 55 -5.23 11.37 -21.13
N LEU A 56 -4.54 12.48 -21.41
CA LEU A 56 -3.18 12.46 -21.99
C LEU A 56 -2.07 12.29 -20.94
N VAL A 57 -2.41 12.11 -19.66
CA VAL A 57 -1.45 11.95 -18.54
C VAL A 57 -0.37 10.88 -18.80
N ILE A 58 -0.76 9.74 -19.40
CA ILE A 58 0.13 8.60 -19.66
C ILE A 58 1.26 8.96 -20.66
N LEU A 59 1.02 9.95 -21.50
CA LEU A 59 1.97 10.43 -22.50
C LEU A 59 2.70 11.69 -22.03
N LYS A 60 1.96 12.64 -21.46
CA LYS A 60 2.45 13.98 -21.13
C LYS A 60 3.11 14.09 -19.75
N CYS A 61 2.70 13.26 -18.80
CA CYS A 61 3.17 13.33 -17.40
C CYS A 61 4.14 12.21 -17.02
N ARG A 62 4.78 11.58 -18.02
CA ARG A 62 5.73 10.47 -17.81
C ARG A 62 6.88 10.87 -16.91
N SER A 63 7.42 12.09 -17.06
CA SER A 63 8.55 12.56 -16.27
C SER A 63 8.17 12.70 -14.79
N GLN A 64 7.04 13.33 -14.48
CA GLN A 64 6.54 13.49 -13.13
C GLN A 64 6.18 12.14 -12.51
N ASN A 65 5.57 11.24 -13.28
CA ASN A 65 5.28 9.88 -12.82
C ASN A 65 6.57 9.11 -12.46
N THR A 66 7.60 9.19 -13.29
CA THR A 66 8.91 8.56 -13.00
C THR A 66 9.55 9.16 -11.76
N ALA A 67 9.49 10.48 -11.57
CA ALA A 67 10.01 11.14 -10.38
C ALA A 67 9.28 10.65 -9.11
N MET A 68 7.95 10.63 -9.12
CA MET A 68 7.12 10.11 -8.03
C MET A 68 7.46 8.65 -7.73
N LEU A 69 7.49 7.77 -8.74
CA LEU A 69 7.85 6.37 -8.55
C LEU A 69 9.28 6.19 -8.01
N SER A 70 10.22 7.01 -8.45
CA SER A 70 11.59 6.99 -7.95
C SER A 70 11.64 7.39 -6.47
N CYS A 71 10.85 8.38 -6.05
CA CYS A 71 10.75 8.73 -4.64
C CYS A 71 10.16 7.58 -3.82
N PHE A 72 9.03 7.01 -4.25
CA PHE A 72 8.41 5.88 -3.55
C PHE A 72 9.38 4.70 -3.42
N ALA A 73 10.09 4.34 -4.48
CA ALA A 73 11.05 3.24 -4.46
C ALA A 73 12.17 3.42 -3.41
N LYS A 74 12.58 4.66 -3.10
CA LYS A 74 13.58 4.96 -2.05
C LYS A 74 13.02 4.80 -0.64
N HIS A 75 11.71 4.94 -0.46
CA HIS A 75 11.07 4.97 0.85
C HIS A 75 10.17 3.75 1.12
N THR A 76 9.98 2.85 0.16
CA THR A 76 9.28 1.58 0.36
C THR A 76 10.28 0.41 0.38
N THR A 77 11.33 0.52 1.19
CA THR A 77 12.39 -0.49 1.33
C THR A 77 11.99 -1.58 2.33
N GLU A 78 12.61 -2.76 2.23
CA GLU A 78 12.35 -3.85 3.17
C GLU A 78 12.64 -3.44 4.62
N ASP A 79 13.68 -2.64 4.86
CA ASP A 79 14.01 -2.11 6.18
C ASP A 79 12.86 -1.26 6.75
N HIS A 80 12.19 -0.46 5.91
CA HIS A 80 11.04 0.32 6.34
C HIS A 80 9.84 -0.59 6.66
N TYR A 81 9.60 -1.64 5.85
CA TYR A 81 8.59 -2.64 6.18
C TYR A 81 8.88 -3.32 7.52
N GLN A 82 10.14 -3.68 7.78
CA GLN A 82 10.55 -4.32 9.02
C GLN A 82 10.37 -3.39 10.23
N ALA A 83 10.78 -2.13 10.12
CA ALA A 83 10.56 -1.13 11.16
C ALA A 83 9.07 -0.96 11.50
N VAL A 84 8.19 -0.94 10.48
CA VAL A 84 6.74 -0.85 10.69
C VAL A 84 6.17 -2.13 11.31
N ARG A 85 6.66 -3.32 10.91
CA ARG A 85 6.27 -4.61 11.53
C ARG A 85 6.54 -4.60 13.03
N GLU A 86 7.75 -4.19 13.42
CA GLU A 86 8.20 -4.14 14.82
C GLU A 86 7.41 -3.11 15.62
N ARG A 87 7.25 -1.89 15.09
CA ARG A 87 6.45 -0.83 15.74
C ARG A 87 5.02 -1.28 16.00
N ARG A 88 4.36 -1.90 15.01
CA ARG A 88 2.99 -2.42 15.18
C ARG A 88 2.92 -3.59 16.15
N ALA A 89 3.95 -4.43 16.22
CA ALA A 89 4.02 -5.50 17.22
C ALA A 89 4.08 -4.91 18.64
N ALA A 90 4.90 -3.88 18.85
CA ALA A 90 4.98 -3.16 20.12
C ALA A 90 3.64 -2.50 20.49
N GLU A 91 3.01 -1.77 19.55
CA GLU A 91 1.71 -1.11 19.78
C GLU A 91 0.61 -2.09 20.23
N ARG A 92 0.60 -3.32 19.68
CA ARG A 92 -0.36 -4.36 20.09
C ARG A 92 -0.08 -4.86 21.50
N LEU A 93 1.18 -5.08 21.86
CA LEU A 93 1.57 -5.51 23.20
C LEU A 93 1.22 -4.44 24.24
N GLU A 94 1.51 -3.17 23.96
CA GLU A 94 1.15 -2.05 24.85
C GLU A 94 -0.37 -1.91 25.00
N LYS A 95 -1.13 -2.12 23.93
CA LYS A 95 -2.59 -2.13 24.01
C LYS A 95 -3.08 -3.26 24.91
N GLU A 96 -2.57 -4.48 24.74
CA GLU A 96 -2.96 -5.63 25.56
C GLU A 96 -2.64 -5.40 27.05
N GLN A 97 -1.49 -4.82 27.36
CA GLN A 97 -1.11 -4.49 28.73
C GLN A 97 -2.03 -3.43 29.35
N ARG A 98 -2.39 -2.39 28.58
CA ARG A 98 -3.35 -1.37 29.03
C ARG A 98 -4.73 -1.94 29.26
N ASP A 99 -5.22 -2.77 28.35
CA ASP A 99 -6.54 -3.40 28.47
C ASP A 99 -6.59 -4.34 29.70
N LYS A 100 -5.51 -5.06 30.00
CA LYS A 100 -5.37 -5.88 31.21
C LYS A 100 -5.28 -5.06 32.51
N ALA A 101 -4.67 -3.87 32.46
CA ALA A 101 -4.59 -2.98 33.62
C ALA A 101 -5.91 -2.22 33.89
N ALA A 102 -6.79 -2.14 32.89
CA ALA A 102 -8.08 -1.48 32.97
C ALA A 102 -9.24 -2.44 33.32
N ALA A 103 -8.99 -3.75 33.35
CA ALA A 103 -9.92 -4.81 33.73
C ALA A 103 -9.71 -5.22 35.19
#